data_AF-A0A5A5TCM0-F1
#
_entry.id   AF-A0A5A5TCM0-F1
#
_cell.length_a   1.000
_cell.length_b   1.000
_cell.length_c   1.000
_cell.angle_alpha   90.00
_cell.angle_beta   90.00
_cell.angle_gamma   90.00
#
_symmetry.space_group_name_H-M   'P 1'
#
loop_
_entity.id
_entity.type
_entity.pdbx_description
1 polymer ?
#
loop_
_entity_poly.entity_id
_entity_poly.type
_entity_poly.pdbx_seq_one_letter_code
_entity_poly.pdbx_strand_id
1 'polypeptide(L)'
;MSETSLPQNTKWEERWHPLREEWVVIAAHRQNRPWIGETVSFKEDKIPAYQADCYLCPGNDRVSGTHNPNYKSIYVFDNDHPCVGPDAPAHPPVPDSPYRTRSAQGIARVICYSPYHNLTLAEMPTRNIEEVIGVWQAQTKDLSQVDGVKHLLFFENKGEVVGVSNPHPHGQIYATNFVFKTIEVELAASQRYLNETGRPLFYSIIVAEQEAEQRILYEDDYSIAFVPYFARYAYEVYIAPKRRVAHVSDLEAHEVASLAQALKNVTVRFDNLWKMSFPYVMVLHQAPIDGEYHPYHFYIAFHPPLRQPSRLKYLAGPEIGGGNFISDTLPEEKAAELLQQSTIHYREQR
;
A
#
# COMPACT_ATOMS: atom_id res chain seq x y z
N MET A 1 -35.65 -34.25 -13.01
CA MET A 1 -34.75 -33.14 -13.38
C MET A 1 -34.85 -32.13 -12.25
N SER A 2 -33.96 -32.25 -11.25
CA SER A 2 -33.88 -31.30 -10.14
C SER A 2 -32.99 -30.14 -10.58
N GLU A 3 -33.60 -28.99 -10.84
CA GLU A 3 -32.88 -27.72 -10.92
C GLU A 3 -32.14 -27.52 -9.60
N THR A 4 -30.83 -27.74 -9.64
CA THR A 4 -29.93 -27.38 -8.55
C THR A 4 -29.76 -25.87 -8.67
N SER A 5 -30.46 -25.12 -7.81
CA SER A 5 -30.26 -23.67 -7.72
C SER A 5 -28.78 -23.41 -7.44
N LEU A 6 -28.13 -22.72 -8.37
CA LEU A 6 -26.77 -22.25 -8.15
C LEU A 6 -26.76 -21.33 -6.92
N PRO A 7 -25.82 -21.51 -5.97
CA PRO A 7 -25.77 -20.67 -4.77
C PRO A 7 -25.60 -19.20 -5.17
N GLN A 8 -26.25 -18.29 -4.44
CA GLN A 8 -26.41 -16.85 -4.70
C GLN A 8 -25.12 -16.03 -4.97
N ASN A 9 -23.93 -16.63 -4.90
CA ASN A 9 -22.66 -15.98 -5.16
C ASN A 9 -21.96 -16.55 -6.41
N THR A 10 -22.64 -16.47 -7.55
CA THR A 10 -22.23 -17.03 -8.85
C THR A 10 -21.49 -16.06 -9.76
N LYS A 11 -21.20 -14.82 -9.32
CA LYS A 11 -20.54 -13.85 -10.20
C LYS A 11 -19.17 -14.38 -10.64
N TRP A 12 -19.08 -14.60 -11.95
CA TRP A 12 -17.89 -15.03 -12.66
C TRP A 12 -17.76 -14.16 -13.90
N GLU A 13 -16.92 -13.14 -13.81
CA GLU A 13 -16.79 -12.09 -14.81
C GLU A 13 -15.36 -11.55 -14.84
N GLU A 14 -15.01 -10.85 -15.91
CA GLU A 14 -13.77 -10.09 -15.97
C GLU A 14 -14.07 -8.62 -15.74
N ARG A 15 -13.28 -7.97 -14.89
CA ARG A 15 -13.37 -6.55 -14.62
C ARG A 15 -12.10 -5.85 -15.09
N TRP A 16 -12.27 -4.79 -15.86
CA TRP A 16 -11.16 -4.02 -16.39
C TRP A 16 -10.49 -3.19 -15.31
N HIS A 17 -9.18 -3.31 -15.16
CA HIS A 17 -8.35 -2.48 -14.29
C HIS A 17 -7.75 -1.33 -15.12
N PRO A 18 -8.37 -0.14 -15.12
CA PRO A 18 -8.04 0.90 -16.09
C PRO A 18 -6.64 1.49 -15.88
N LEU A 19 -6.16 1.55 -14.64
CA LEU A 19 -4.81 2.04 -14.30
C LEU A 19 -3.69 1.11 -14.80
N ARG A 20 -3.99 -0.17 -15.05
CA ARG A 20 -3.01 -1.17 -15.48
C ARG A 20 -3.28 -1.71 -16.88
N GLU A 21 -4.45 -1.39 -17.42
CA GLU A 21 -4.98 -1.92 -18.68
C GLU A 21 -4.94 -3.46 -18.74
N GLU A 22 -5.38 -4.09 -17.66
CA GLU A 22 -5.46 -5.56 -17.54
C GLU A 22 -6.86 -5.99 -17.09
N TRP A 23 -7.24 -7.22 -17.45
CA TRP A 23 -8.47 -7.84 -16.95
C TRP A 23 -8.20 -8.61 -15.65
N VAL A 24 -9.05 -8.38 -14.65
CA VAL A 24 -9.09 -9.13 -13.40
C VAL A 24 -10.25 -10.11 -13.45
N VAL A 25 -9.95 -11.40 -13.35
CA VAL A 25 -10.98 -12.44 -13.30
C VAL A 25 -11.56 -12.50 -11.90
N ILE A 26 -12.84 -12.17 -11.76
CA ILE A 26 -13.58 -12.31 -10.51
C ILE A 26 -14.27 -13.66 -10.51
N ALA A 27 -13.89 -14.56 -9.61
CA ALA A 27 -14.41 -15.91 -9.51
C ALA A 27 -14.88 -16.22 -8.08
N ALA A 28 -15.91 -15.51 -7.62
CA ALA A 28 -16.36 -15.48 -6.22
C ALA A 28 -16.73 -16.86 -5.65
N HIS A 29 -17.26 -17.75 -6.49
CA HIS A 29 -17.62 -19.12 -6.12
C HIS A 29 -16.42 -19.95 -5.61
N ARG A 30 -15.18 -19.54 -5.90
CA ARG A 30 -13.95 -20.27 -5.51
C ARG A 30 -13.60 -20.16 -4.03
N GLN A 31 -14.20 -19.24 -3.26
CA GLN A 31 -13.98 -19.16 -1.81
C GLN A 31 -14.34 -20.45 -1.08
N ASN A 32 -15.32 -21.19 -1.61
CA ASN A 32 -15.84 -22.43 -1.01
C ASN A 32 -14.98 -23.66 -1.34
N ARG A 33 -13.90 -23.53 -2.13
CA ARG A 33 -13.03 -24.65 -2.45
C ARG A 33 -12.35 -25.16 -1.17
N PRO A 34 -12.40 -26.48 -0.88
CA PRO A 34 -11.69 -27.06 0.25
C PRO A 34 -10.19 -26.71 0.19
N TRP A 35 -9.67 -26.12 1.27
CA TRP A 35 -8.26 -25.80 1.42
C TRP A 35 -7.64 -26.78 2.42
N ILE A 36 -6.64 -27.54 1.98
CA ILE A 36 -5.88 -28.51 2.78
C ILE A 36 -4.41 -28.03 2.95
N GLY A 37 -4.08 -26.84 2.45
CA GLY A 37 -2.75 -26.26 2.56
C GLY A 37 -2.49 -25.61 3.92
N GLU A 38 -1.32 -24.98 4.03
CA GLU A 38 -0.89 -24.26 5.23
C GLU A 38 -1.88 -23.16 5.63
N THR A 39 -2.07 -22.99 6.94
CA THR A 39 -2.86 -21.91 7.52
C THR A 39 -1.97 -21.07 8.41
N VAL A 40 -2.17 -19.75 8.39
CA VAL A 40 -1.41 -18.85 9.25
C VAL A 40 -2.09 -18.79 10.61
N SER A 41 -1.33 -19.07 11.66
CA SER A 41 -1.75 -18.89 13.05
C SER A 41 -1.41 -17.47 13.49
N PHE A 42 -2.41 -16.72 13.94
CA PHE A 42 -2.21 -15.41 14.52
C PHE A 42 -2.34 -15.55 16.04
N LYS A 43 -1.20 -15.57 16.74
CA LYS A 43 -1.19 -15.42 18.20
C LYS A 43 -1.16 -13.93 18.52
N GLU A 44 -2.06 -13.49 19.39
CA GLU A 44 -2.02 -12.16 19.96
C GLU A 44 -0.93 -12.12 21.04
N ASP A 45 0.33 -12.10 20.61
CA ASP A 45 1.45 -11.94 21.53
C ASP A 45 1.48 -10.51 22.06
N LYS A 46 1.76 -10.36 23.35
CA LYS A 46 1.94 -9.03 23.97
C LYS A 46 3.27 -8.45 23.50
N ILE A 47 3.23 -7.68 22.42
CA ILE A 47 4.37 -6.93 21.91
C ILE A 47 4.72 -5.83 22.93
N PRO A 48 5.97 -5.77 23.44
CA PRO A 48 6.37 -4.75 24.41
C PRO A 48 6.50 -3.37 23.75
N ALA A 49 6.35 -2.31 24.53
CA ALA A 49 6.52 -0.94 24.05
C ALA A 49 7.97 -0.60 23.65
N TYR A 50 8.94 -1.35 24.16
CA TYR A 50 10.35 -1.27 23.82
C TYR A 50 10.94 -2.68 23.79
N GLN A 51 11.81 -2.97 22.82
CA GLN A 51 12.46 -4.26 22.66
C GLN A 51 13.98 -4.04 22.53
N ALA A 52 14.76 -4.62 23.44
CA ALA A 52 16.20 -4.35 23.57
C ALA A 52 17.05 -4.85 22.38
N ASP A 53 16.59 -5.88 21.68
CA ASP A 53 17.23 -6.46 20.49
C ASP A 53 16.60 -5.97 19.17
N CYS A 54 15.68 -5.01 19.22
CA CYS A 54 15.09 -4.43 18.02
C CYS A 54 16.02 -3.36 17.42
N TYR A 55 16.47 -3.57 16.18
CA TYR A 55 17.35 -2.62 15.45
C TYR A 55 16.73 -1.24 15.15
N LEU A 56 15.43 -1.07 15.40
CA LEU A 56 14.69 0.15 15.11
C LEU A 56 14.32 0.93 16.38
N CYS A 57 14.40 0.32 17.57
CA CYS A 57 14.02 1.01 18.81
C CYS A 57 15.01 2.16 19.16
N PRO A 58 14.54 3.21 19.85
CA PRO A 58 15.40 4.31 20.28
C PRO A 58 16.53 3.83 21.20
N GLY A 59 17.75 4.32 21.00
CA GLY A 59 18.90 3.94 21.82
C GLY A 59 19.41 2.51 21.62
N ASN A 60 18.91 1.79 20.61
CA ASN A 60 19.47 0.50 20.23
C ASN A 60 20.48 0.65 19.08
N ASP A 61 21.38 -0.30 18.98
CA ASP A 61 22.26 -0.42 17.82
C ASP A 61 21.47 -0.99 16.64
N ARG A 62 21.75 -0.48 15.44
CA ARG A 62 21.27 -1.02 14.17
C ARG A 62 22.10 -2.21 13.75
N VAL A 63 21.68 -2.89 12.68
CA VAL A 63 22.41 -4.03 12.10
C VAL A 63 23.83 -3.64 11.63
N SER A 64 24.03 -2.39 11.21
CA SER A 64 25.37 -1.84 10.88
C SER A 64 26.27 -1.59 12.10
N GLY A 65 25.75 -1.65 13.32
CA GLY A 65 26.42 -1.18 14.54
C GLY A 65 26.28 0.33 14.80
N THR A 66 25.58 1.07 13.94
CA THR A 66 25.24 2.48 14.19
C THR A 66 24.24 2.59 15.33
N HIS A 67 24.42 3.53 16.25
CA HIS A 67 23.50 3.72 17.37
C HIS A 67 22.30 4.60 16.98
N ASN A 68 21.08 4.12 17.20
CA ASN A 68 19.89 4.96 17.05
C ASN A 68 19.88 6.05 18.13
N PRO A 69 19.55 7.31 17.79
CA PRO A 69 19.33 8.32 18.81
C PRO A 69 18.20 7.89 19.75
N ASN A 70 18.15 8.51 20.93
CA ASN A 70 17.02 8.38 21.87
C ASN A 70 15.80 9.19 21.37
N TYR A 71 15.38 8.95 20.13
CA TYR A 71 14.31 9.67 19.46
C TYR A 71 12.98 9.52 20.21
N LYS A 72 12.15 10.57 20.16
CA LYS A 72 10.88 10.68 20.89
C LYS A 72 9.65 10.79 19.98
N SER A 73 9.87 10.86 18.68
CA SER A 73 8.85 10.92 17.63
C SER A 73 9.41 10.18 16.40
N ILE A 74 8.89 10.42 15.20
CA ILE A 74 9.32 9.76 13.97
C ILE A 74 10.83 9.92 13.76
N TYR A 75 11.49 8.84 13.38
CA TYR A 75 12.92 8.82 13.10
C TYR A 75 13.17 8.27 11.69
N VAL A 76 13.96 9.01 10.90
CA VAL A 76 14.32 8.65 9.54
C VAL A 76 15.82 8.49 9.44
N PHE A 77 16.27 7.42 8.79
CA PHE A 77 17.67 7.17 8.53
C PHE A 77 17.88 6.40 7.23
N ASP A 78 19.07 6.51 6.65
CA ASP A 78 19.45 5.74 5.46
C ASP A 78 19.61 4.25 5.82
N ASN A 79 19.04 3.38 4.99
CA ASN A 79 18.98 1.95 5.23
C ASN A 79 20.40 1.35 5.23
N ASP A 80 20.70 0.52 6.23
CA ASP A 80 22.00 -0.16 6.39
C ASP A 80 22.28 -1.19 5.29
N HIS A 81 21.24 -1.70 4.60
CA HIS A 81 21.34 -2.63 3.48
C HIS A 81 20.51 -2.15 2.28
N PRO A 82 20.96 -1.07 1.60
CA PRO A 82 20.15 -0.42 0.59
C PRO A 82 20.14 -1.23 -0.72
N CYS A 83 18.98 -1.34 -1.38
CA CYS A 83 18.85 -2.01 -2.69
C CYS A 83 19.30 -1.14 -3.87
N VAL A 84 19.42 0.17 -3.64
CA VAL A 84 19.96 1.20 -4.53
C VAL A 84 20.80 2.16 -3.69
N GLY A 85 21.88 2.71 -4.22
CA GLY A 85 22.78 3.55 -3.40
C GLY A 85 23.81 4.34 -4.20
N PRO A 86 24.42 5.37 -3.59
CA PRO A 86 25.49 6.14 -4.23
C PRO A 86 26.70 5.28 -4.59
N ASP A 87 26.95 4.22 -3.82
CA ASP A 87 28.05 3.28 -4.01
C ASP A 87 27.82 2.29 -5.18
N ALA A 88 26.65 2.31 -5.83
CA ALA A 88 26.39 1.46 -6.98
C ALA A 88 27.37 1.79 -8.13
N PRO A 89 27.99 0.82 -8.82
CA PRO A 89 28.92 1.11 -9.90
C PRO A 89 28.30 2.00 -10.98
N ALA A 90 28.87 3.18 -11.25
CA ALA A 90 28.34 4.13 -12.23
C ALA A 90 28.34 3.57 -13.65
N HIS A 91 29.35 2.75 -13.98
CA HIS A 91 29.51 2.10 -15.27
C HIS A 91 29.67 0.58 -15.08
N PRO A 92 28.55 -0.15 -14.84
CA PRO A 92 28.63 -1.60 -14.73
C PRO A 92 29.04 -2.22 -16.07
N PRO A 93 29.67 -3.42 -16.07
CA PRO A 93 30.05 -4.11 -17.30
C PRO A 93 28.88 -4.25 -18.27
N VAL A 94 29.13 -3.94 -19.53
CA VAL A 94 28.15 -4.08 -20.61
C VAL A 94 28.21 -5.53 -21.13
N PRO A 95 27.14 -6.32 -20.99
CA PRO A 95 27.10 -7.69 -21.49
C PRO A 95 26.86 -7.69 -23.01
N ASP A 96 27.08 -8.84 -23.64
CA ASP A 96 26.76 -9.05 -25.05
C ASP A 96 25.24 -8.91 -25.31
N SER A 97 24.90 -8.46 -26.51
CA SER A 97 23.51 -8.41 -26.98
C SER A 97 22.84 -9.79 -26.87
N PRO A 98 21.56 -9.88 -26.45
CA PRO A 98 20.57 -8.81 -26.27
C PRO A 98 20.53 -8.20 -24.86
N TYR A 99 21.46 -8.57 -23.98
CA TYR A 99 21.45 -8.16 -22.59
C TYR A 99 21.88 -6.70 -22.42
N ARG A 100 21.39 -6.07 -21.35
CA ARG A 100 21.75 -4.69 -20.99
C ARG A 100 21.91 -4.59 -19.49
N THR A 101 22.87 -3.78 -19.06
CA THR A 101 23.10 -3.44 -17.65
C THR A 101 23.04 -1.94 -17.48
N ARG A 102 22.51 -1.49 -16.34
CA ARG A 102 22.47 -0.07 -15.95
C ARG A 102 22.75 0.03 -14.45
N SER A 103 23.23 1.19 -14.00
CA SER A 103 23.53 1.44 -12.60
C SER A 103 22.25 1.52 -11.74
N ALA A 104 22.34 1.08 -10.49
CA ALA A 104 21.26 1.10 -9.49
C ALA A 104 21.48 2.22 -8.47
N GLN A 105 21.64 3.45 -8.98
CA GLN A 105 21.85 4.65 -8.16
C GLN A 105 20.55 5.07 -7.47
N GLY A 106 20.68 5.61 -6.26
CA GLY A 106 19.54 6.05 -5.47
C GLY A 106 19.85 6.19 -3.99
N ILE A 107 18.80 6.32 -3.20
CA ILE A 107 18.84 6.37 -1.73
C ILE A 107 17.71 5.50 -1.20
N ALA A 108 18.00 4.62 -0.25
CA ALA A 108 16.99 3.87 0.49
C ALA A 108 16.95 4.36 1.94
N ARG A 109 15.76 4.71 2.44
CA ARG A 109 15.54 5.16 3.83
C ARG A 109 14.53 4.29 4.56
N VAL A 110 14.67 4.23 5.87
CA VAL A 110 13.69 3.66 6.81
C VAL A 110 13.07 4.80 7.60
N ILE A 111 11.75 4.75 7.82
CA ILE A 111 10.98 5.69 8.62
C ILE A 111 10.36 4.94 9.80
N CYS A 112 10.90 5.06 11.01
CA CYS A 112 10.26 4.57 12.23
C CYS A 112 9.12 5.52 12.61
N TYR A 113 7.87 5.04 12.60
CA TYR A 113 6.71 5.91 12.84
C TYR A 113 6.55 6.32 14.31
N SER A 114 7.14 5.59 15.26
CA SER A 114 7.00 5.83 16.69
C SER A 114 8.18 5.24 17.47
N PRO A 115 8.56 5.83 18.62
CA PRO A 115 9.49 5.18 19.55
C PRO A 115 8.92 3.90 20.18
N TYR A 116 7.59 3.74 20.15
CA TYR A 116 6.91 2.58 20.71
C TYR A 116 6.86 1.43 19.71
N HIS A 117 7.51 0.33 20.08
CA HIS A 117 7.63 -0.87 19.27
C HIS A 117 6.29 -1.59 19.00
N ASN A 118 5.27 -1.33 19.81
CA ASN A 118 3.96 -1.98 19.75
C ASN A 118 2.84 -1.08 19.22
N LEU A 119 3.15 0.07 18.61
CA LEU A 119 2.15 1.06 18.20
C LEU A 119 1.97 1.09 16.67
N THR A 120 1.01 0.31 16.16
CA THR A 120 0.70 0.28 14.71
C THR A 120 -0.12 1.50 14.26
N LEU A 121 -0.19 1.77 12.94
CA LEU A 121 -1.05 2.85 12.40
C LEU A 121 -2.51 2.74 12.87
N ALA A 122 -3.04 1.52 13.00
CA ALA A 122 -4.41 1.27 13.48
C ALA A 122 -4.61 1.68 14.93
N GLU A 123 -3.56 1.74 15.74
CA GLU A 123 -3.58 2.06 17.18
C GLU A 123 -3.06 3.47 17.48
N MET A 124 -2.36 4.10 16.54
CA MET A 124 -1.89 5.49 16.66
C MET A 124 -3.05 6.50 16.76
N PRO A 125 -2.94 7.55 17.59
CA PRO A 125 -3.82 8.71 17.48
C PRO A 125 -3.74 9.31 16.07
N THR A 126 -4.85 9.83 15.53
CA THR A 126 -4.89 10.40 14.18
C THR A 126 -3.82 11.48 13.97
N ARG A 127 -3.56 12.31 14.99
CA ARG A 127 -2.48 13.32 14.96
C ARG A 127 -1.10 12.72 14.68
N ASN A 128 -0.79 11.54 15.21
CA ASN A 128 0.49 10.88 14.92
C ASN A 128 0.55 10.39 13.47
N ILE A 129 -0.58 10.02 12.87
CA ILE A 129 -0.65 9.67 11.44
C ILE A 129 -0.46 10.93 10.58
N GLU A 130 -1.00 12.08 10.99
CA GLU A 130 -0.72 13.38 10.34
C GLU A 130 0.79 13.69 10.35
N GLU A 131 1.48 13.43 11.48
CA GLU A 131 2.94 13.59 11.58
C GLU A 131 3.67 12.64 10.61
N VAL A 132 3.22 11.40 10.45
CA VAL A 132 3.77 10.44 9.47
C VAL A 132 3.60 10.96 8.04
N ILE A 133 2.42 11.46 7.68
CA ILE A 133 2.18 12.07 6.36
C ILE A 133 3.08 13.30 6.18
N GLY A 134 3.21 14.15 7.21
CA GLY A 134 4.11 15.31 7.19
C GLY A 134 5.56 14.91 6.93
N VAL A 135 6.02 13.79 7.47
CA VAL A 135 7.33 13.22 7.14
C VAL A 135 7.38 12.73 5.69
N TRP A 136 6.33 12.10 5.15
CA TRP A 136 6.29 11.76 3.72
C TRP A 136 6.39 13.01 2.82
N GLN A 137 5.73 14.12 3.20
CA GLN A 137 5.86 15.39 2.49
C GLN A 137 7.28 15.94 2.54
N ALA A 138 7.90 15.96 3.73
CA ALA A 138 9.25 16.46 3.94
C ALA A 138 10.28 15.62 3.16
N GLN A 139 10.16 14.30 3.21
CA GLN A 139 11.04 13.37 2.50
C GLN A 139 10.85 13.46 0.99
N THR A 140 9.63 13.66 0.51
CA THR A 140 9.39 13.93 -0.92
C THR A 140 10.13 15.19 -1.37
N LYS A 141 10.03 16.29 -0.61
CA LYS A 141 10.71 17.55 -0.93
C LYS A 141 12.24 17.42 -0.90
N ASP A 142 12.77 16.77 0.13
CA ASP A 142 14.22 16.54 0.31
C ASP A 142 14.81 15.68 -0.82
N LEU A 143 14.25 14.48 -1.02
CA LEU A 143 14.76 13.53 -2.01
C LEU A 143 14.55 14.00 -3.45
N SER A 144 13.61 14.91 -3.69
CA SER A 144 13.42 15.51 -5.02
C SER A 144 14.53 16.48 -5.43
N GLN A 145 15.37 16.92 -4.49
CA GLN A 145 16.55 17.75 -4.80
C GLN A 145 17.80 16.91 -5.08
N VAL A 146 17.72 15.58 -5.02
CA VAL A 146 18.86 14.69 -5.22
C VAL A 146 19.05 14.42 -6.71
N ASP A 147 20.19 14.83 -7.24
CA ASP A 147 20.54 14.64 -8.64
C ASP A 147 20.43 13.16 -9.07
N GLY A 148 19.77 12.94 -10.21
CA GLY A 148 19.64 11.62 -10.81
C GLY A 148 18.51 10.75 -10.24
N VAL A 149 17.85 11.16 -9.16
CA VAL A 149 16.62 10.50 -8.69
C VAL A 149 15.46 10.85 -9.63
N LYS A 150 14.70 9.83 -10.01
CA LYS A 150 13.55 9.95 -10.93
C LYS A 150 12.22 9.65 -10.27
N HIS A 151 12.19 8.75 -9.28
CA HIS A 151 10.96 8.36 -8.62
C HIS A 151 11.19 8.03 -7.16
N LEU A 152 10.17 8.26 -6.34
CA LEU A 152 10.17 8.01 -4.90
C LEU A 152 9.04 7.03 -4.58
N LEU A 153 9.39 5.81 -4.20
CA LEU A 153 8.43 4.81 -3.75
C LEU A 153 8.42 4.75 -2.22
N PHE A 154 7.35 5.26 -1.62
CA PHE A 154 7.09 5.09 -0.20
C PHE A 154 6.22 3.85 0.00
N PHE A 155 6.59 2.99 0.95
CA PHE A 155 5.82 1.79 1.24
C PHE A 155 5.99 1.33 2.68
N GLU A 156 5.06 0.53 3.15
CA GLU A 156 5.10 -0.17 4.43
C GLU A 156 4.72 -1.63 4.19
N ASN A 157 5.51 -2.53 4.76
CA ASN A 157 5.11 -3.91 4.91
C ASN A 157 4.76 -4.11 6.38
N LYS A 158 3.56 -4.61 6.67
CA LYS A 158 3.09 -4.91 8.04
C LYS A 158 2.79 -6.40 8.18
N GLY A 159 3.45 -7.04 9.15
CA GLY A 159 3.21 -8.44 9.54
C GLY A 159 4.13 -9.46 8.87
N GLU A 160 4.37 -10.58 9.56
CA GLU A 160 5.35 -11.61 9.13
C GLU A 160 5.05 -12.21 7.76
N VAL A 161 3.77 -12.39 7.43
CA VAL A 161 3.32 -13.01 6.18
C VAL A 161 3.62 -12.18 4.93
N VAL A 162 4.01 -10.90 5.07
CA VAL A 162 4.50 -10.06 3.97
C VAL A 162 6.01 -9.81 4.06
N GLY A 163 6.74 -10.66 4.79
CA GLY A 163 8.20 -10.66 4.83
C GLY A 163 8.82 -9.71 5.87
N VAL A 164 8.04 -9.27 6.86
CA VAL A 164 8.53 -8.38 7.92
C VAL A 164 9.00 -9.22 9.10
N SER A 165 10.29 -9.16 9.41
CA SER A 165 10.87 -9.84 10.58
C SER A 165 10.95 -8.95 11.83
N ASN A 166 10.71 -7.63 11.71
CA ASN A 166 10.78 -6.68 12.81
C ASN A 166 9.40 -6.03 13.07
N PRO A 167 8.76 -6.25 14.23
CA PRO A 167 7.42 -5.73 14.53
C PRO A 167 7.33 -4.21 14.68
N HIS A 168 8.48 -3.52 14.82
CA HIS A 168 8.51 -2.08 15.06
C HIS A 168 7.82 -1.33 13.91
N PRO A 169 6.91 -0.37 14.19
CA PRO A 169 6.12 0.31 13.16
C PRO A 169 7.01 1.17 12.28
N HIS A 170 7.18 0.79 11.01
CA HIS A 170 8.04 1.53 10.09
C HIS A 170 7.58 1.45 8.64
N GLY A 171 7.86 2.53 7.90
CA GLY A 171 7.83 2.56 6.45
C GLY A 171 9.24 2.61 5.86
N GLN A 172 9.30 2.59 4.54
CA GLN A 172 10.54 2.69 3.77
C GLN A 172 10.33 3.63 2.58
N ILE A 173 11.43 4.21 2.11
CA ILE A 173 11.46 5.06 0.91
C ILE A 173 12.58 4.57 0.02
N TYR A 174 12.25 4.23 -1.22
CA TYR A 174 13.24 4.02 -2.28
C TYR A 174 13.20 5.18 -3.26
N ALA A 175 14.22 6.02 -3.20
CA ALA A 175 14.50 7.06 -4.19
C ALA A 175 15.40 6.48 -5.28
N THR A 176 14.87 6.29 -6.49
CA THR A 176 15.52 5.50 -7.53
C THR A 176 15.83 6.32 -8.78
N ASN A 177 16.93 5.99 -9.47
CA ASN A 177 17.28 6.55 -10.78
C ASN A 177 16.44 6.01 -11.96
N PHE A 178 15.36 5.29 -11.65
CA PHE A 178 14.36 4.77 -12.58
C PHE A 178 12.97 4.94 -11.98
N VAL A 179 11.94 4.89 -12.82
CA VAL A 179 10.53 4.86 -12.38
C VAL A 179 10.11 3.41 -12.16
N PHE A 180 9.45 3.12 -11.05
CA PHE A 180 8.96 1.76 -10.79
C PHE A 180 7.93 1.35 -11.86
N LYS A 181 8.01 0.08 -12.31
CA LYS A 181 7.27 -0.37 -13.50
C LYS A 181 5.76 -0.18 -13.41
N THR A 182 5.18 -0.40 -12.24
CA THR A 182 3.75 -0.16 -12.00
C THR A 182 3.38 1.30 -12.28
N ILE A 183 4.21 2.25 -11.84
CA ILE A 183 3.97 3.68 -12.05
C ILE A 183 4.15 4.06 -13.53
N GLU A 184 5.11 3.47 -14.24
CA GLU A 184 5.23 3.65 -15.70
C GLU A 184 3.95 3.23 -16.45
N VAL A 185 3.35 2.10 -16.05
CA VAL A 185 2.11 1.59 -16.65
C VAL A 185 0.94 2.53 -16.35
N GLU A 186 0.79 2.94 -15.10
CA GLU A 186 -0.28 3.85 -14.67
C GLU A 186 -0.20 5.22 -15.33
N LEU A 187 1.00 5.75 -15.51
CA LEU A 187 1.23 6.98 -16.26
C LEU A 187 0.80 6.84 -17.72
N ALA A 188 1.19 5.76 -18.39
CA ALA A 188 0.84 5.53 -19.78
C ALA A 188 -0.67 5.40 -19.96
N ALA A 189 -1.35 4.66 -19.07
CA ALA A 189 -2.80 4.52 -19.07
C ALA A 189 -3.50 5.85 -18.79
N SER A 190 -3.03 6.60 -17.79
CA SER A 190 -3.59 7.90 -17.42
C SER A 190 -3.46 8.92 -18.55
N GLN A 191 -2.31 8.93 -19.26
CA GLN A 191 -2.09 9.82 -20.39
C GLN A 191 -2.97 9.45 -21.59
N ARG A 192 -3.09 8.16 -21.92
CA ARG A 192 -3.99 7.70 -22.99
C ARG A 192 -5.44 8.10 -22.71
N TYR A 193 -5.92 7.80 -21.51
CA TYR A 193 -7.30 8.13 -21.13
C TYR A 193 -7.54 9.64 -21.13
N LEU A 194 -6.58 10.45 -20.66
CA LEU A 194 -6.69 11.92 -20.73
C LEU A 194 -6.78 12.41 -22.18
N ASN A 195 -5.97 11.85 -23.09
CA ASN A 195 -6.01 12.22 -24.52
C ASN A 195 -7.34 11.84 -25.18
N GLU A 196 -7.93 10.71 -24.80
CA GLU A 196 -9.17 10.19 -25.38
C GLU A 196 -10.42 10.90 -24.84
N THR A 197 -10.44 11.23 -23.55
CA THR A 197 -11.66 11.69 -22.85
C THR A 197 -11.60 13.14 -22.39
N GLY A 198 -10.41 13.74 -22.37
CA GLY A 198 -10.17 15.06 -21.78
C GLY A 198 -10.27 15.10 -20.24
N ARG A 199 -10.39 13.95 -19.57
CA ARG A 199 -10.52 13.85 -18.11
C ARG A 199 -9.39 13.00 -17.50
N PRO A 200 -8.85 13.35 -16.31
CA PRO A 200 -7.88 12.50 -15.62
C PRO A 200 -8.49 11.16 -15.22
N LEU A 201 -7.74 10.07 -15.42
CA LEU A 201 -8.23 8.71 -15.21
C LEU A 201 -8.69 8.43 -13.79
N PHE A 202 -7.84 8.71 -12.80
CA PHE A 202 -8.17 8.43 -11.40
C PHE A 202 -9.35 9.28 -10.89
N TYR A 203 -9.48 10.52 -11.38
CA TYR A 203 -10.66 11.34 -11.11
C TYR A 203 -11.94 10.66 -11.62
N SER A 204 -11.92 10.12 -12.84
CA SER A 204 -13.06 9.34 -13.36
C SER A 204 -13.34 8.08 -12.53
N ILE A 205 -12.33 7.44 -11.93
CA ILE A 205 -12.52 6.32 -11.00
C ILE A 205 -13.25 6.80 -9.74
N ILE A 206 -12.81 7.90 -9.13
CA ILE A 206 -13.48 8.48 -7.94
C ILE A 206 -14.95 8.76 -8.24
N VAL A 207 -15.24 9.44 -9.37
CA VAL A 207 -16.62 9.74 -9.77
C VAL A 207 -17.45 8.46 -9.95
N ALA A 208 -16.90 7.43 -10.60
CA ALA A 208 -17.62 6.18 -10.80
C ALA A 208 -17.90 5.44 -9.47
N GLU A 209 -16.99 5.50 -8.50
CA GLU A 209 -17.20 4.92 -7.17
C GLU A 209 -18.25 5.72 -6.37
N GLN A 210 -18.24 7.05 -6.48
CA GLN A 210 -19.26 7.94 -5.89
C GLN A 210 -20.63 7.72 -6.50
N GLU A 211 -20.74 7.51 -7.82
CA GLU A 211 -22.01 7.20 -8.48
C GLU A 211 -22.56 5.82 -8.09
N ALA A 212 -21.66 4.87 -7.80
CA ALA A 212 -22.05 3.50 -7.44
C ALA A 212 -22.41 3.33 -5.96
N GLU A 213 -21.80 4.11 -5.05
CA GLU A 213 -22.01 4.13 -3.58
C GLU A 213 -21.83 2.78 -2.86
N GLN A 214 -21.33 1.74 -3.53
CA GLN A 214 -21.30 0.37 -3.00
C GLN A 214 -19.98 -0.01 -2.32
N ARG A 215 -18.88 0.63 -2.70
CA ARG A 215 -17.53 0.20 -2.31
C ARG A 215 -16.75 1.22 -1.48
N ILE A 216 -17.38 2.35 -1.15
CA ILE A 216 -16.78 3.43 -0.36
C ILE A 216 -16.79 3.03 1.12
N LEU A 217 -15.60 3.03 1.74
CA LEU A 217 -15.38 2.72 3.15
C LEU A 217 -15.37 3.97 4.03
N TYR A 218 -14.90 5.07 3.46
CA TYR A 218 -14.78 6.37 4.09
C TYR A 218 -14.81 7.45 3.02
N GLU A 219 -15.51 8.55 3.29
CA GLU A 219 -15.52 9.73 2.45
C GLU A 219 -15.85 10.95 3.31
N ASP A 220 -15.07 12.01 3.15
CA ASP A 220 -15.35 13.35 3.69
C ASP A 220 -15.17 14.40 2.59
N ASP A 221 -15.04 15.68 2.94
CA ASP A 221 -14.88 16.75 1.95
C ASP A 221 -13.59 16.65 1.11
N TYR A 222 -12.54 15.99 1.61
CA TYR A 222 -11.19 16.07 1.05
C TYR A 222 -10.59 14.74 0.65
N SER A 223 -11.01 13.62 1.24
CA SER A 223 -10.49 12.28 0.97
C SER A 223 -11.59 11.26 0.74
N ILE A 224 -11.22 10.18 0.05
CA ILE A 224 -12.06 9.02 -0.19
C ILE A 224 -11.23 7.75 -0.01
N ALA A 225 -11.83 6.72 0.59
CA ALA A 225 -11.27 5.37 0.67
C ALA A 225 -12.29 4.35 0.19
N PHE A 226 -11.90 3.46 -0.71
CA PHE A 226 -12.80 2.49 -1.31
C PHE A 226 -12.08 1.19 -1.70
N VAL A 227 -12.85 0.10 -1.78
CA VAL A 227 -12.39 -1.14 -2.44
C VAL A 227 -12.58 -0.96 -3.94
N PRO A 228 -11.53 -0.97 -4.79
CA PRO A 228 -11.71 -0.68 -6.21
C PRO A 228 -12.60 -1.72 -6.89
N TYR A 229 -13.45 -1.30 -7.84
CA TYR A 229 -14.25 -2.21 -8.69
C TYR A 229 -13.43 -3.35 -9.31
N PHE A 230 -12.16 -3.08 -9.59
CA PHE A 230 -11.17 -3.99 -10.19
C PHE A 230 -10.16 -4.55 -9.15
N ALA A 231 -10.55 -4.65 -7.88
CA ALA A 231 -9.68 -5.17 -6.82
C ALA A 231 -9.11 -6.56 -7.15
N ARG A 232 -7.79 -6.67 -6.98
CA ARG A 232 -7.01 -7.89 -7.19
C ARG A 232 -6.93 -8.68 -5.89
N TYR A 233 -6.67 -8.02 -4.76
CA TYR A 233 -6.69 -8.63 -3.43
C TYR A 233 -8.07 -8.51 -2.77
N ALA A 234 -8.38 -9.45 -1.87
CA ALA A 234 -9.71 -9.54 -1.27
C ALA A 234 -10.13 -8.26 -0.52
N TYR A 235 -9.22 -7.67 0.24
CA TYR A 235 -9.45 -6.41 0.95
C TYR A 235 -8.52 -5.31 0.42
N GLU A 236 -8.27 -5.28 -0.89
CA GLU A 236 -7.57 -4.17 -1.53
C GLU A 236 -8.34 -2.88 -1.28
N VAL A 237 -7.66 -1.82 -0.86
CA VAL A 237 -8.28 -0.51 -0.60
C VAL A 237 -7.41 0.57 -1.18
N TYR A 238 -8.00 1.48 -1.94
CA TYR A 238 -7.37 2.72 -2.38
C TYR A 238 -7.86 3.87 -1.52
N ILE A 239 -6.92 4.73 -1.11
CA ILE A 239 -7.20 5.96 -0.37
C ILE A 239 -6.59 7.12 -1.15
N ALA A 240 -7.38 8.15 -1.46
CA ALA A 240 -6.91 9.28 -2.25
C ALA A 240 -7.51 10.59 -1.76
N PRO A 241 -6.79 11.72 -1.92
CA PRO A 241 -7.42 13.03 -1.91
C PRO A 241 -8.41 13.14 -3.07
N LYS A 242 -9.52 13.85 -2.86
CA LYS A 242 -10.50 14.18 -3.90
C LYS A 242 -9.93 15.20 -4.89
N ARG A 243 -9.18 16.18 -4.39
CA ARG A 243 -8.41 17.09 -5.23
C ARG A 243 -7.26 16.32 -5.87
N ARG A 244 -7.10 16.47 -7.19
CA ARG A 244 -5.97 15.88 -7.90
C ARG A 244 -4.68 16.59 -7.51
N VAL A 245 -3.77 15.82 -6.90
CA VAL A 245 -2.37 16.18 -6.66
C VAL A 245 -1.46 15.11 -7.23
N ALA A 246 -0.25 15.46 -7.64
CA ALA A 246 0.67 14.49 -8.25
C ALA A 246 1.53 13.77 -7.20
N HIS A 247 1.83 14.48 -6.09
CA HIS A 247 2.68 13.99 -5.00
C HIS A 247 2.04 14.26 -3.65
N VAL A 248 2.40 13.45 -2.65
CA VAL A 248 1.94 13.66 -1.26
C VAL A 248 2.36 15.03 -0.71
N SER A 249 3.48 15.58 -1.19
CA SER A 249 4.01 16.90 -0.80
C SER A 249 3.12 18.09 -1.18
N ASP A 250 2.16 17.88 -2.08
CA ASP A 250 1.27 18.91 -2.62
C ASP A 250 -0.07 18.99 -1.87
N LEU A 251 -0.28 18.10 -0.90
CA LEU A 251 -1.44 18.12 -0.02
C LEU A 251 -1.39 19.34 0.91
N GLU A 252 -2.53 20.01 1.05
CA GLU A 252 -2.74 21.07 2.02
C GLU A 252 -2.98 20.48 3.42
N ALA A 253 -2.80 21.29 4.47
CA ALA A 253 -2.88 20.83 5.85
C ALA A 253 -4.22 20.15 6.19
N HIS A 254 -5.33 20.65 5.64
CA HIS A 254 -6.65 20.06 5.85
C HIS A 254 -6.83 18.72 5.10
N GLU A 255 -6.19 18.56 3.95
CA GLU A 255 -6.19 17.30 3.21
C GLU A 255 -5.29 16.26 3.88
N VAL A 256 -4.18 16.69 4.51
CA VAL A 256 -3.34 15.82 5.35
C VAL A 256 -4.14 15.27 6.53
N ALA A 257 -4.88 16.13 7.25
CA ALA A 257 -5.73 15.72 8.36
C ALA A 257 -6.83 14.74 7.93
N SER A 258 -7.49 15.04 6.80
CA SER A 258 -8.50 14.16 6.20
C SER A 258 -7.91 12.80 5.77
N LEU A 259 -6.75 12.80 5.11
CA LEU A 259 -6.07 11.58 4.66
C LEU A 259 -5.62 10.72 5.85
N ALA A 260 -5.15 11.34 6.93
CA ALA A 260 -4.84 10.65 8.18
C ALA A 260 -6.08 9.97 8.78
N GLN A 261 -7.24 10.65 8.75
CA GLN A 261 -8.49 10.10 9.21
C GLN A 261 -8.96 8.92 8.35
N ALA A 262 -8.78 9.00 7.03
CA ALA A 262 -9.07 7.90 6.11
C ALA A 262 -8.17 6.67 6.37
N LEU A 263 -6.86 6.90 6.54
CA LEU A 263 -5.88 5.85 6.90
C LEU A 263 -6.24 5.17 8.22
N LYS A 264 -6.54 5.96 9.27
CA LYS A 264 -7.00 5.43 10.57
C LYS A 264 -8.26 4.60 10.41
N ASN A 265 -9.24 5.09 9.66
CA ASN A 265 -10.51 4.39 9.44
C ASN A 265 -10.30 3.01 8.79
N VAL A 266 -9.53 2.97 7.69
CA VAL A 266 -9.25 1.74 6.96
C VAL A 266 -8.43 0.76 7.81
N THR A 267 -7.34 1.21 8.43
CA THR A 267 -6.46 0.34 9.22
C THR A 267 -7.15 -0.21 10.48
N VAL A 268 -8.02 0.57 11.12
CA VAL A 268 -8.85 0.08 12.23
C VAL A 268 -9.85 -0.97 11.75
N ARG A 269 -10.52 -0.76 10.61
CA ARG A 269 -11.45 -1.75 10.05
C ARG A 269 -10.75 -3.06 9.68
N PHE A 270 -9.53 -2.98 9.14
CA PHE A 270 -8.71 -4.17 8.90
C PHE A 270 -8.46 -4.94 10.21
N ASP A 271 -7.93 -4.30 11.24
CA ASP A 271 -7.61 -4.99 12.49
C ASP A 271 -8.87 -5.51 13.21
N ASN A 272 -9.98 -4.79 13.11
CA ASN A 272 -11.27 -5.18 13.68
C ASN A 272 -11.90 -6.39 12.97
N LEU A 273 -11.68 -6.55 11.66
CA LEU A 273 -12.33 -7.58 10.85
C LEU A 273 -12.20 -8.97 11.48
N TRP A 274 -11.00 -9.28 11.98
CA TRP A 274 -10.72 -10.55 12.67
C TRP A 274 -10.06 -10.39 14.03
N LYS A 275 -10.13 -9.18 14.62
CA LYS A 275 -9.55 -8.84 15.93
C LYS A 275 -8.08 -9.26 16.05
N MET A 276 -7.28 -8.85 15.07
CA MET A 276 -5.86 -9.16 14.96
C MET A 276 -5.11 -7.99 14.33
N SER A 277 -3.78 -7.94 14.50
CA SER A 277 -2.95 -7.02 13.71
C SER A 277 -2.96 -7.48 12.25
N PHE A 278 -3.72 -6.80 11.41
CA PHE A 278 -3.98 -7.20 10.04
C PHE A 278 -2.75 -6.92 9.16
N PRO A 279 -2.19 -7.94 8.48
CA PRO A 279 -1.02 -7.74 7.64
C PRO A 279 -1.41 -7.09 6.31
N TYR A 280 -0.53 -6.24 5.78
CA TYR A 280 -0.69 -5.63 4.47
C TYR A 280 0.64 -5.17 3.88
N VAL A 281 0.63 -4.94 2.57
CA VAL A 281 1.57 -4.04 1.91
C VAL A 281 0.82 -2.74 1.62
N MET A 282 1.34 -1.60 2.06
CA MET A 282 0.84 -0.27 1.74
C MET A 282 1.86 0.44 0.85
N VAL A 283 1.40 1.08 -0.22
CA VAL A 283 2.29 1.79 -1.17
C VAL A 283 1.68 3.14 -1.52
N LEU A 284 2.50 4.20 -1.55
CA LEU A 284 2.11 5.48 -2.12
C LEU A 284 2.41 5.47 -3.62
N HIS A 285 1.34 5.57 -4.40
CA HIS A 285 1.37 5.77 -5.84
C HIS A 285 1.40 7.27 -6.10
N GLN A 286 2.56 7.78 -6.50
CA GLN A 286 2.77 9.19 -6.84
C GLN A 286 3.61 9.32 -8.11
N ALA A 287 3.47 10.47 -8.77
CA ALA A 287 4.17 10.75 -10.00
C ALA A 287 5.71 10.69 -9.84
N PRO A 288 6.45 10.43 -10.93
CA PRO A 288 7.89 10.70 -10.98
C PRO A 288 8.19 12.18 -10.71
N ILE A 289 9.44 12.45 -10.36
CA ILE A 289 9.94 13.77 -9.97
C ILE A 289 10.85 14.39 -11.03
N ASP A 290 11.15 13.67 -12.12
CA ASP A 290 12.03 14.10 -13.21
C ASP A 290 11.30 14.85 -14.35
N GLY A 291 10.07 15.32 -14.10
CA GLY A 291 9.29 16.04 -15.08
C GLY A 291 7.88 16.42 -14.61
N GLU A 292 7.09 16.97 -15.54
CA GLU A 292 5.71 17.32 -15.28
C GLU A 292 4.76 16.18 -15.67
N TYR A 293 4.08 15.60 -14.69
CA TYR A 293 3.16 14.48 -14.87
C TYR A 293 1.73 14.87 -14.52
N HIS A 294 1.24 15.91 -15.21
CA HIS A 294 -0.09 16.48 -15.03
C HIS A 294 -1.27 15.49 -14.98
N PRO A 295 -1.33 14.37 -15.73
CA PRO A 295 -2.47 13.46 -15.63
C PRO A 295 -2.50 12.63 -14.35
N TYR A 296 -1.38 12.51 -13.63
CA TYR A 296 -1.27 11.58 -12.51
C TYR A 296 -2.01 12.11 -11.28
N HIS A 297 -2.53 11.17 -10.48
CA HIS A 297 -3.28 11.44 -9.25
C HIS A 297 -2.66 10.59 -8.15
N PHE A 298 -2.19 11.22 -7.09
CA PHE A 298 -1.63 10.56 -5.92
C PHE A 298 -2.68 9.73 -5.19
N TYR A 299 -2.36 8.48 -4.88
CA TYR A 299 -3.18 7.66 -4.00
C TYR A 299 -2.33 6.67 -3.19
N ILE A 300 -2.91 6.13 -2.13
CA ILE A 300 -2.34 5.08 -1.30
C ILE A 300 -3.08 3.79 -1.63
N ALA A 301 -2.33 2.72 -1.94
CA ALA A 301 -2.87 1.40 -2.19
C ALA A 301 -2.51 0.45 -1.04
N PHE A 302 -3.51 -0.25 -0.50
CA PHE A 302 -3.31 -1.38 0.39
C PHE A 302 -3.50 -2.69 -0.39
N HIS A 303 -2.56 -3.61 -0.25
CA HIS A 303 -2.59 -4.96 -0.82
C HIS A 303 -2.49 -6.00 0.29
N PRO A 304 -3.59 -6.30 1.00
CA PRO A 304 -3.52 -7.26 2.08
C PRO A 304 -3.49 -8.70 1.55
N PRO A 305 -2.59 -9.56 2.06
CA PRO A 305 -2.42 -10.89 1.51
C PRO A 305 -3.50 -11.86 2.01
N LEU A 306 -4.26 -11.52 3.06
CA LEU A 306 -5.28 -12.42 3.60
C LEU A 306 -6.60 -12.28 2.82
N ARG A 307 -7.18 -13.43 2.47
CA ARG A 307 -8.55 -13.51 1.92
C ARG A 307 -9.58 -14.00 2.94
N GLN A 308 -9.11 -14.69 3.99
CA GLN A 308 -9.86 -15.20 5.15
C GLN A 308 -8.91 -15.19 6.37
N PRO A 309 -9.41 -15.29 7.62
CA PRO A 309 -8.61 -15.08 8.85
C PRO A 309 -7.26 -15.77 8.90
N SER A 310 -7.14 -16.96 8.32
CA SER A 310 -5.90 -17.75 8.33
C SER A 310 -5.45 -18.18 6.92
N ARG A 311 -5.98 -17.56 5.86
CA ARG A 311 -5.70 -17.97 4.48
C ARG A 311 -5.14 -16.83 3.67
N LEU A 312 -3.90 -17.03 3.21
CA LEU A 312 -3.24 -16.14 2.27
C LEU A 312 -3.80 -16.33 0.86
N LYS A 313 -3.75 -15.25 0.08
CA LYS A 313 -3.80 -15.23 -1.36
C LYS A 313 -2.37 -15.44 -1.86
N TYR A 314 -2.10 -16.64 -2.36
CA TYR A 314 -0.86 -16.93 -3.07
C TYR A 314 -1.01 -16.51 -4.52
N LEU A 315 -0.06 -15.70 -5.01
CA LEU A 315 0.10 -15.45 -6.44
C LEU A 315 0.87 -16.65 -7.00
N ALA A 316 0.28 -17.37 -7.96
CA ALA A 316 0.84 -18.64 -8.44
C ALA A 316 0.77 -18.71 -9.97
N GLY A 317 0.48 -19.88 -10.54
CA GLY A 317 0.51 -20.11 -11.99
C GLY A 317 -0.23 -19.05 -12.82
N PRO A 318 -1.50 -18.73 -12.54
CA PRO A 318 -2.22 -17.71 -13.31
C PRO A 318 -1.62 -16.30 -13.15
N GLU A 319 -1.29 -15.89 -11.93
CA GLU A 319 -0.82 -14.54 -11.64
C GLU A 319 0.64 -14.31 -12.06
N ILE A 320 1.54 -15.24 -11.72
CA ILE A 320 2.98 -15.14 -12.00
C ILE A 320 3.31 -15.65 -13.41
N GLY A 321 2.77 -16.82 -13.79
CA GLY A 321 3.08 -17.45 -15.06
C GLY A 321 2.22 -16.97 -16.23
N GLY A 322 0.95 -16.66 -15.96
CA GLY A 322 -0.01 -16.17 -16.96
C GLY A 322 -0.10 -14.64 -17.03
N GLY A 323 0.25 -13.92 -15.97
CA GLY A 323 0.17 -12.47 -15.89
C GLY A 323 -1.25 -11.91 -15.65
N ASN A 324 -2.25 -12.76 -15.40
CA ASN A 324 -3.62 -12.35 -15.10
C ASN A 324 -3.94 -12.53 -13.63
N PHE A 325 -4.61 -11.55 -13.03
CA PHE A 325 -5.04 -11.67 -11.65
C PHE A 325 -6.40 -12.38 -11.53
N ILE A 326 -6.48 -13.36 -10.63
CA ILE A 326 -7.73 -14.03 -10.29
C ILE A 326 -8.12 -13.64 -8.86
N SER A 327 -9.17 -12.84 -8.71
CA SER A 327 -9.76 -12.56 -7.40
C SER A 327 -10.80 -13.62 -7.08
N ASP A 328 -10.65 -14.29 -5.94
CA ASP A 328 -11.63 -15.26 -5.45
C ASP A 328 -12.82 -14.56 -4.76
N THR A 329 -12.91 -13.22 -4.77
CA THR A 329 -13.86 -12.46 -3.94
C THR A 329 -14.52 -11.34 -4.73
N LEU A 330 -15.77 -10.99 -4.38
CA LEU A 330 -16.40 -9.80 -4.92
C LEU A 330 -15.95 -8.55 -4.16
N PRO A 331 -15.48 -7.50 -4.86
CA PRO A 331 -15.13 -6.22 -4.25
C PRO A 331 -16.28 -5.62 -3.41
N GLU A 332 -17.52 -5.72 -3.90
CA GLU A 332 -18.70 -5.20 -3.19
C GLU A 332 -18.95 -5.90 -1.86
N GLU A 333 -18.80 -7.23 -1.81
CA GLU A 333 -18.98 -8.00 -0.58
C GLU A 333 -17.90 -7.66 0.44
N LYS A 334 -16.66 -7.51 -0.02
CA LYS A 334 -15.51 -7.21 0.84
C LYS A 334 -15.58 -5.79 1.39
N ALA A 335 -16.07 -4.84 0.61
CA ALA A 335 -16.41 -3.51 1.10
C ALA A 335 -17.48 -3.58 2.19
N ALA A 336 -18.56 -4.33 1.97
CA ALA A 336 -19.64 -4.49 2.94
C ALA A 336 -19.16 -5.13 4.27
N GLU A 337 -18.29 -6.14 4.21
CA GLU A 337 -17.68 -6.76 5.39
C GLU A 337 -16.83 -5.78 6.20
N LEU A 338 -16.05 -4.93 5.54
CA LEU A 338 -15.27 -3.87 6.19
C LEU A 338 -16.17 -2.77 6.78
N LEU A 339 -17.25 -2.39 6.09
CA LEU A 339 -18.21 -1.39 6.55
C LEU A 339 -18.96 -1.82 7.83
N GLN A 340 -19.18 -3.13 8.02
CA GLN A 340 -19.76 -3.69 9.25
C GLN A 340 -18.84 -3.56 10.48
N GLN A 341 -17.54 -3.29 10.29
CA GLN A 341 -16.62 -3.14 11.41
C GLN A 341 -16.75 -1.76 12.06
N SER A 342 -16.41 -1.67 13.34
CA SER A 342 -16.32 -0.38 14.04
C SER A 342 -15.16 0.46 13.51
N THR A 343 -15.28 1.78 13.59
CA THR A 343 -14.17 2.72 13.39
C THR A 343 -13.35 2.96 14.67
N ILE A 344 -13.71 2.31 15.77
CA ILE A 344 -12.95 2.28 17.04
C ILE A 344 -12.22 0.94 17.13
N HIS A 345 -10.92 0.98 17.41
CA HIS A 345 -10.09 -0.23 17.44
C HIS A 345 -10.53 -1.21 18.54
N TYR A 346 -10.53 -2.52 18.26
CA TYR A 346 -11.04 -3.55 19.17
C TYR A 346 -10.30 -3.61 20.52
N ARG A 347 -9.08 -3.08 20.58
CA ARG A 347 -8.30 -2.97 21.83
C ARG A 347 -8.70 -1.78 22.72
N GLU A 348 -9.36 -0.77 22.15
CA GLU A 348 -9.88 0.38 22.91
C GLU A 348 -11.27 0.11 23.50
N GLN A 349 -11.96 -0.92 23.02
CA GLN A 349 -13.30 -1.32 23.47
C GLN A 349 -13.28 -2.22 24.72
N ARG A 350 -12.12 -2.47 25.31
CA ARG A 350 -11.94 -3.38 26.45
C ARG A 350 -11.93 -2.67 27.79
#